data_AF-A0A956RP44-F1
#
_entry.id   AF-A0A956RP44-F1
#
_cell.length_a   1.000
_cell.length_b   1.000
_cell.length_c   1.000
_cell.angle_alpha   90.00
_cell.angle_beta   90.00
_cell.angle_gamma   90.00
#
_symmetry.space_group_name_H-M   'P 1'
#
loop_
_entity.id
_entity.type
_entity.pdbx_description
1 polymer ?
#
loop_
_entity_poly.entity_id
_entity_poly.type
_entity_poly.pdbx_seq_one_letter_code
_entity_poly.pdbx_strand_id
1 'polypeptide(L)'
;EQVRGDPVSTATDVYSLGVMLYELLAGGRPLDVATQSRAEIERIVARDPRVSLPEGWRLDSRLRLPFLGAETLMEAGARVLEHLERRMAELREASEDTLKVFVGHGGGFRHAAIHMGLLTVEQMPALSMEYCQPVHLEYRGPGKWSHLAGDWKIRRRETPRD
;
A
#
# COMPACT_ATOMS: atom_id res chain seq x y z
N GLU A 1 9.90 15.99 11.34
CA GLU A 1 10.97 14.97 11.42
C GLU A 1 10.61 13.70 10.67
N GLN A 2 9.67 12.85 11.11
CA GLN A 2 9.46 11.54 10.46
C GLN A 2 9.14 11.57 8.95
N VAL A 3 8.26 12.48 8.51
CA VAL A 3 7.93 12.61 7.06
C VAL A 3 8.99 13.35 6.27
N ARG A 4 9.78 14.19 6.94
CA ARG A 4 10.88 14.94 6.33
C ARG A 4 12.19 14.15 6.32
N GLY A 5 12.23 12.98 6.97
CA GLY A 5 13.45 12.20 7.17
C GLY A 5 14.44 12.83 8.16
N ASP A 6 14.01 13.83 8.94
CA ASP A 6 14.87 14.44 9.96
C ASP A 6 15.06 13.47 11.14
N PRO A 7 16.15 13.61 11.94
CA PRO A 7 16.35 12.81 13.15
C PRO A 7 15.13 12.84 14.08
N VAL A 8 14.72 11.67 14.56
CA VAL A 8 13.57 11.54 15.48
C VAL A 8 13.93 12.16 16.83
N SER A 9 13.00 12.93 17.39
CA SER A 9 13.11 13.61 18.68
C SER A 9 11.93 13.27 19.59
N THR A 10 11.99 13.75 20.83
CA THR A 10 10.90 13.61 21.82
C THR A 10 9.61 14.32 21.38
N ALA A 11 9.66 15.20 20.37
CA ALA A 11 8.48 15.82 19.79
C ALA A 11 7.54 14.78 19.14
N THR A 12 8.08 13.67 18.61
CA THR A 12 7.28 12.56 18.09
C THR A 12 6.46 11.88 19.18
N ASP A 13 7.01 11.72 20.38
CA ASP A 13 6.31 11.11 21.51
C ASP A 13 5.18 12.02 22.03
N VAL A 14 5.46 13.33 22.13
CA VAL A 14 4.46 14.35 22.52
C VAL A 14 3.32 14.41 21.51
N TYR A 15 3.64 14.34 20.22
CA TYR A 15 2.63 14.27 19.16
C TYR A 15 1.75 13.02 19.29
N SER A 16 2.38 11.85 19.49
CA SER A 16 1.66 10.58 19.67
C SER A 16 0.75 10.59 20.90
N LEU A 17 1.21 11.20 22.00
CA LEU A 17 0.38 11.41 23.21
C LEU A 17 -0.83 12.30 22.92
N GLY A 18 -0.64 13.39 22.16
CA GLY A 18 -1.74 14.27 21.74
C GLY A 18 -2.79 13.56 20.89
N VAL A 19 -2.36 12.66 19.99
CA VAL A 19 -3.27 11.85 19.17
C VAL A 19 -4.06 10.85 20.03
N MET A 20 -3.41 10.18 20.99
CA MET A 20 -4.10 9.28 21.94
C MET A 20 -5.11 10.03 22.81
N LEU A 21 -4.76 11.22 23.30
CA LEU A 21 -5.68 12.05 24.09
C LEU A 21 -6.90 12.47 23.26
N TYR A 22 -6.69 12.85 21.99
CA TYR A 22 -7.80 13.16 21.09
C TYR A 22 -8.70 11.94 20.89
N GLU A 23 -8.13 10.75 20.61
CA GLU A 23 -8.91 9.53 20.38
C GLU A 23 -9.78 9.16 21.58
N LEU A 24 -9.24 9.30 22.79
CA LEU A 24 -9.99 9.07 24.04
C LEU A 24 -11.14 10.07 24.23
N LEU A 25 -10.95 11.33 23.82
CA LEU A 25 -11.95 12.39 23.99
C LEU A 25 -13.02 12.40 22.89
N ALA A 26 -12.63 12.08 21.65
CA ALA A 26 -13.49 12.19 20.47
C ALA A 26 -14.09 10.85 20.03
N GLY A 27 -13.65 9.72 20.60
CA GLY A 27 -14.12 8.37 20.23
C GLY A 27 -13.58 7.87 18.90
N GLY A 28 -12.55 8.52 18.35
CA GLY A 28 -11.93 8.16 17.08
C GLY A 28 -10.65 8.96 16.82
N ARG A 29 -9.75 8.42 16.00
CA ARG A 29 -8.48 9.08 15.68
C ARG A 29 -8.72 10.40 14.95
N PRO A 30 -7.91 11.44 15.23
CA PRO A 30 -8.05 12.74 14.58
C PRO A 30 -7.89 12.67 13.06
N LEU A 31 -7.14 11.67 12.56
CA LEU A 31 -6.81 11.49 11.15
C LEU A 31 -6.69 9.98 10.84
N ASP A 32 -7.80 9.24 10.75
CA ASP A 32 -7.78 7.87 10.22
C ASP A 32 -7.76 7.92 8.69
N VAL A 33 -6.62 7.59 8.09
CA VAL A 33 -6.43 7.55 6.62
C VAL A 33 -6.29 6.13 6.07
N ALA A 34 -6.17 5.12 6.94
CA ALA A 34 -5.83 3.76 6.53
C ALA A 34 -6.96 3.06 5.77
N THR A 35 -8.21 3.47 6.03
CA THR A 35 -9.43 2.91 5.43
C THR A 35 -10.10 3.88 4.44
N GLN A 36 -9.50 5.05 4.22
CA GLN A 36 -10.15 6.15 3.54
C GLN A 36 -9.99 6.10 2.02
N SER A 37 -11.00 6.62 1.32
CA SER A 37 -10.91 6.80 -0.13
C SER A 37 -9.83 7.83 -0.50
N ARG A 38 -9.32 7.75 -1.73
CA ARG A 38 -8.32 8.70 -2.25
C ARG A 38 -8.74 10.17 -2.05
N ALA A 39 -9.98 10.48 -2.39
CA ALA A 39 -10.52 11.84 -2.29
C ALA A 39 -10.63 12.31 -0.83
N GLU A 40 -10.81 11.38 0.11
CA GLU A 40 -10.87 11.71 1.53
C GLU A 40 -9.48 12.00 2.08
N ILE A 41 -8.46 11.20 1.72
CA ILE A 41 -7.06 11.47 2.11
C ILE A 41 -6.63 12.85 1.59
N GLU A 42 -6.96 13.19 0.33
CA GLU A 42 -6.69 14.51 -0.24
C GLU A 42 -7.39 15.64 0.53
N ARG A 43 -8.66 15.45 0.90
CA ARG A 43 -9.40 16.42 1.73
C ARG A 43 -8.80 16.58 3.12
N ILE A 44 -8.37 15.50 3.73
CA ILE A 44 -7.71 15.50 5.04
C ILE A 44 -6.39 16.28 4.97
N VAL A 45 -5.53 15.93 4.01
CA VAL A 45 -4.24 16.62 3.77
C VAL A 45 -4.47 18.11 3.51
N ALA A 46 -5.43 18.47 2.65
CA ALA A 46 -5.69 19.87 2.29
C ALA A 46 -6.24 20.72 3.46
N ARG A 47 -6.87 20.09 4.45
CA ARG A 47 -7.42 20.78 5.63
C ARG A 47 -6.41 20.93 6.76
N ASP A 48 -5.31 20.19 6.74
CA ASP A 48 -4.28 20.27 7.79
C ASP A 48 -3.13 21.21 7.36
N PRO A 49 -3.09 22.46 7.85
CA PRO A 49 -2.04 23.42 7.47
C PRO A 49 -0.64 23.01 7.93
N ARG A 50 -0.52 21.98 8.78
CA ARG A 50 0.77 21.46 9.26
C ARG A 50 1.38 20.45 8.28
N VAL A 51 0.60 19.96 7.32
CA VAL A 51 1.01 18.94 6.36
C VAL A 51 1.36 19.59 5.03
N SER A 52 2.61 19.41 4.60
CA SER A 52 3.06 19.72 3.24
C SER A 52 3.60 18.43 2.63
N LEU A 53 2.98 17.96 1.55
CA LEU A 53 3.40 16.76 0.83
C LEU A 53 4.12 17.14 -0.46
N PRO A 54 5.14 16.37 -0.88
CA PRO A 54 5.84 16.62 -2.13
C PRO A 54 4.92 16.44 -3.34
N GLU A 55 5.30 17.04 -4.47
CA GLU A 55 4.63 16.77 -5.74
C GLU A 55 4.72 15.27 -6.07
N GLY A 56 3.65 14.70 -6.60
CA GLY A 56 3.63 13.28 -6.96
C GLY A 56 3.57 12.31 -5.76
N TRP A 57 3.39 12.79 -4.53
CA TRP A 57 3.32 11.98 -3.30
C TRP A 57 2.45 10.72 -3.42
N ARG A 58 1.40 10.79 -4.24
CA ARG A 58 0.43 9.70 -4.50
C ARG A 58 1.04 8.47 -5.18
N LEU A 59 2.14 8.65 -5.90
CA LEU A 59 2.80 7.60 -6.68
C LEU A 59 4.11 7.15 -6.04
N ASP A 60 4.53 7.82 -4.97
CA ASP A 60 5.73 7.45 -4.24
C ASP A 60 5.44 6.23 -3.36
N SER A 61 5.92 5.07 -3.81
CA SER A 61 5.79 3.81 -3.09
C SER A 61 6.43 3.81 -1.70
N ARG A 62 7.40 4.71 -1.46
CA ARG A 62 8.21 4.78 -0.25
C ARG A 62 7.77 5.92 0.67
N LEU A 63 6.89 6.80 0.22
CA LEU A 63 6.40 7.89 1.06
C LEU A 63 5.46 7.35 2.14
N ARG A 64 5.74 7.74 3.38
CA ARG A 64 4.83 7.58 4.52
C ARG A 64 4.12 8.90 4.78
N LEU A 65 2.80 8.87 4.83
CA LEU A 65 2.03 10.05 5.18
C LEU A 65 2.25 10.45 6.65
N PRO A 66 2.15 11.74 7.02
CA PRO A 66 2.35 12.26 8.38
C PRO A 66 1.18 11.96 9.33
N PHE A 67 0.54 10.81 9.16
CA PHE A 67 -0.61 10.40 9.94
C PHE A 67 -0.25 9.19 10.80
N LEU A 68 -0.75 9.17 12.04
CA LEU A 68 -0.45 8.08 12.96
C LEU A 68 -1.00 6.76 12.38
N GLY A 69 -0.13 5.77 12.27
CA GLY A 69 -0.49 4.47 11.68
C GLY A 69 -0.50 4.45 10.15
N ALA A 70 -0.09 5.54 9.48
CA ALA A 70 0.16 5.48 8.06
C ALA A 70 1.34 4.55 7.76
N GLU A 71 1.13 3.63 6.84
CA GLU A 71 2.18 2.80 6.25
C GLU A 71 2.54 3.31 4.84
N THR A 72 3.74 3.00 4.38
CA THR A 72 4.11 3.17 2.97
C THR A 72 3.41 2.12 2.11
N LEU A 73 3.32 2.36 0.79
CA LEU A 73 2.80 1.33 -0.12
C LEU A 73 3.70 0.09 -0.15
N MET A 74 5.01 0.24 0.05
CA MET A 74 5.95 -0.88 0.20
C MET A 74 5.64 -1.72 1.45
N GLU A 75 5.34 -1.11 2.59
CA GLU A 75 4.96 -1.82 3.81
C GLU A 75 3.62 -2.55 3.65
N ALA A 76 2.63 -1.89 3.04
CA ALA A 76 1.37 -2.52 2.67
C ALA A 76 1.60 -3.75 1.77
N GLY A 77 2.53 -3.64 0.81
CA GLY A 77 2.95 -4.74 -0.06
C GLY A 77 3.58 -5.90 0.70
N ALA A 78 4.45 -5.62 1.67
CA ALA A 78 5.09 -6.66 2.49
C ALA A 78 4.05 -7.43 3.32
N ARG A 79 3.10 -6.71 3.93
CA ARG A 79 1.98 -7.31 4.69
C ARG A 79 1.08 -8.17 3.82
N VAL A 80 0.82 -7.74 2.57
CA VAL A 80 0.09 -8.55 1.59
C VAL A 80 0.90 -9.80 1.22
N LEU A 81 2.21 -9.69 0.97
CA LEU A 81 3.07 -10.84 0.68
C LEU A 81 3.04 -11.87 1.82
N GLU A 82 3.20 -11.44 3.07
CA GLU A 82 3.15 -12.33 4.23
C GLU A 82 1.82 -13.11 4.28
N HIS A 83 0.71 -12.43 4.01
CA HIS A 83 -0.60 -13.08 3.91
C HIS A 83 -0.64 -14.10 2.76
N LEU A 84 -0.14 -13.74 1.58
CA LEU A 84 -0.11 -14.61 0.41
C LEU A 84 0.73 -15.86 0.65
N GLU A 85 1.95 -15.71 1.18
CA GLU A 85 2.83 -16.84 1.48
C GLU A 85 2.22 -17.78 2.50
N ARG A 86 1.65 -17.24 3.59
CA ARG A 86 0.95 -18.06 4.59
C ARG A 86 -0.17 -18.87 3.96
N ARG A 87 -1.03 -18.23 3.17
CA ARG A 87 -2.17 -18.92 2.52
C ARG A 87 -1.73 -19.94 1.48
N MET A 88 -0.68 -19.67 0.71
CA MET A 88 -0.16 -20.59 -0.29
C MET A 88 0.62 -21.75 0.32
N ALA A 89 1.31 -21.55 1.45
CA ALA A 89 1.95 -22.62 2.20
C ALA A 89 0.92 -23.64 2.70
N GLU A 90 -0.21 -23.19 3.25
CA GLU A 90 -1.32 -24.06 3.65
C GLU A 90 -1.87 -24.92 2.49
N LEU A 91 -1.85 -24.39 1.26
CA LEU A 91 -2.35 -25.09 0.08
C LEU A 91 -1.41 -26.14 -0.50
N ARG A 92 -0.11 -26.08 -0.18
CA ARG A 92 0.85 -27.10 -0.63
C ARG A 92 0.56 -28.48 -0.06
N GLU A 93 -0.18 -28.54 1.04
CA GLU A 93 -0.63 -29.78 1.67
C GLU A 93 -1.93 -30.32 1.06
N ALA A 94 -2.49 -29.66 0.03
CA ALA A 94 -3.67 -30.15 -0.66
C ALA A 94 -3.34 -31.40 -1.50
N SER A 95 -4.23 -32.40 -1.43
CA SER A 95 -4.09 -33.68 -2.15
C SER A 95 -4.52 -33.63 -3.62
N GLU A 96 -5.10 -32.50 -4.05
CA GLU A 96 -5.64 -32.29 -5.40
C GLU A 96 -5.15 -30.96 -5.98
N ASP A 97 -5.15 -30.85 -7.31
CA ASP A 97 -4.79 -29.63 -8.04
C ASP A 97 -5.70 -28.47 -7.63
N THR A 98 -5.15 -27.53 -6.86
CA THR A 98 -5.93 -26.46 -6.23
C THR A 98 -5.45 -25.09 -6.65
N LEU A 99 -6.38 -24.24 -7.09
CA LEU A 99 -6.14 -22.81 -7.34
C LEU A 99 -6.69 -21.97 -6.19
N LYS A 100 -5.90 -21.00 -5.71
CA LYS A 100 -6.36 -20.01 -4.74
C LYS A 100 -6.55 -18.65 -5.39
N VAL A 101 -7.77 -18.14 -5.27
CA VAL A 101 -8.12 -16.81 -5.76
C VAL A 101 -7.97 -15.80 -4.64
N PHE A 102 -7.19 -14.75 -4.90
CA PHE A 102 -7.06 -13.58 -4.04
C PHE A 102 -7.74 -12.39 -4.71
N VAL A 103 -8.63 -11.72 -3.98
CA VAL A 103 -9.34 -10.53 -4.45
C VAL A 103 -9.08 -9.40 -3.46
N GLY A 104 -8.75 -8.22 -3.97
CA GLY A 104 -8.68 -7.02 -3.16
C GLY A 104 -8.54 -5.78 -4.01
N HIS A 105 -8.76 -4.63 -3.37
CA HIS A 105 -8.73 -3.34 -4.01
C HIS A 105 -7.39 -2.63 -3.73
N GLY A 106 -6.83 -1.97 -4.74
CA GLY A 106 -5.70 -1.05 -4.56
C GLY A 106 -4.32 -1.60 -4.92
N GLY A 107 -3.29 -0.85 -4.56
CA GLY A 107 -1.90 -1.10 -4.97
C GLY A 107 -1.17 -2.21 -4.20
N GLY A 108 -1.78 -2.77 -3.14
CA GLY A 108 -1.10 -3.73 -2.26
C GLY A 108 -0.55 -4.95 -2.99
N PHE A 109 -1.31 -5.56 -3.90
CA PHE A 109 -0.83 -6.69 -4.70
C PHE A 109 0.32 -6.33 -5.63
N ARG A 110 0.34 -5.14 -6.23
CA ARG A 110 1.48 -4.71 -7.05
C ARG A 110 2.73 -4.51 -6.21
N HIS A 111 2.60 -4.00 -4.99
CA HIS A 111 3.74 -3.84 -4.09
C HIS A 111 4.19 -5.18 -3.49
N ALA A 112 3.28 -6.13 -3.26
CA ALA A 112 3.64 -7.51 -2.96
C ALA A 112 4.44 -8.14 -4.12
N ALA A 113 4.01 -7.91 -5.36
CA ALA A 113 4.75 -8.36 -6.54
C ALA A 113 6.15 -7.73 -6.67
N ILE A 114 6.36 -6.51 -6.15
CA ILE A 114 7.72 -5.94 -6.03
C ILE A 114 8.56 -6.76 -5.05
N HIS A 115 8.03 -7.07 -3.86
CA HIS A 115 8.73 -7.90 -2.87
C HIS A 115 9.01 -9.33 -3.37
N MET A 116 8.14 -9.87 -4.22
CA MET A 116 8.33 -11.16 -4.89
C MET A 116 9.39 -11.12 -6.00
N GLY A 117 9.89 -9.93 -6.38
CA GLY A 117 10.80 -9.76 -7.52
C GLY A 117 10.13 -9.87 -8.89
N LEU A 118 8.80 -9.78 -8.96
CA LEU A 118 8.01 -9.87 -10.21
C LEU A 118 7.79 -8.50 -10.86
N LEU A 119 7.91 -7.43 -10.09
CA LEU A 119 7.85 -6.04 -10.54
C LEU A 119 8.99 -5.25 -9.90
N THR A 120 9.30 -4.12 -10.50
CA THR A 120 10.24 -3.14 -9.96
C THR A 120 9.49 -1.90 -9.46
N VAL A 121 10.10 -1.14 -8.55
CA VAL A 121 9.52 0.11 -8.05
C VAL A 121 9.36 1.12 -9.19
N GLU A 122 10.28 1.10 -10.14
CA GLU A 122 10.36 1.98 -11.31
C GLU A 122 9.21 1.75 -12.29
N GLN A 123 8.70 0.51 -12.39
CA GLN A 123 7.53 0.19 -13.21
C GLN A 123 6.22 0.70 -12.59
N MET A 124 6.20 0.98 -11.29
CA MET A 124 4.97 1.14 -10.53
C MET A 124 4.11 2.36 -10.92
N PRO A 125 4.69 3.54 -11.23
CA PRO A 125 3.91 4.70 -11.68
C PRO A 125 3.15 4.46 -13.00
N ALA A 126 3.62 3.53 -13.82
CA ALA A 126 3.06 3.20 -15.12
C ALA A 126 1.94 2.14 -15.04
N LEU A 127 1.67 1.56 -13.88
CA LEU A 127 0.69 0.48 -13.71
C LEU A 127 -0.60 0.96 -13.02
N SER A 128 -1.72 0.38 -13.44
CA SER A 128 -3.07 0.61 -12.92
C SER A 128 -3.71 -0.73 -12.50
N MET A 129 -4.75 -0.67 -11.67
CA MET A 129 -5.59 -1.83 -11.34
C MET A 129 -7.09 -1.48 -11.42
N GLU A 130 -7.43 -0.49 -12.23
CA GLU A 130 -8.83 -0.17 -12.51
C GLU A 130 -9.40 -1.27 -13.41
N TYR A 131 -10.18 -2.20 -12.83
CA TYR A 131 -10.71 -3.43 -13.46
C TYR A 131 -9.59 -4.39 -13.95
N CYS A 132 -9.18 -5.32 -13.09
CA CYS A 132 -8.12 -6.28 -13.40
C CYS A 132 -8.64 -7.53 -14.13
N GLN A 133 -8.01 -7.85 -15.26
CA GLN A 133 -7.86 -9.23 -15.70
C GLN A 133 -6.99 -9.97 -14.67
N PRO A 134 -7.23 -11.28 -14.44
CA PRO A 134 -6.46 -12.03 -13.46
C PRO A 134 -4.99 -12.11 -13.86
N VAL A 135 -4.10 -11.95 -12.89
CA VAL A 135 -2.68 -12.27 -12.99
C VAL A 135 -2.47 -13.61 -12.29
N HIS A 136 -1.88 -14.56 -12.99
CA HIS A 136 -1.59 -15.89 -12.50
C HIS A 136 -0.16 -15.95 -12.02
N LEU A 137 0.01 -16.21 -10.72
CA LEU A 137 1.30 -16.34 -10.06
C LEU A 137 1.46 -17.77 -9.56
N GLU A 138 2.62 -18.36 -9.81
CA GLU A 138 2.98 -19.68 -9.28
C GLU A 138 3.86 -19.52 -8.04
N TYR A 139 3.47 -20.19 -6.97
CA TYR A 139 4.21 -20.28 -5.72
C TYR A 139 4.93 -21.64 -5.62
N ARG A 140 6.26 -21.63 -5.56
CA ARG A 140 7.09 -22.85 -5.48
C ARG A 140 7.68 -23.09 -4.08
N GLY A 141 7.42 -22.19 -3.14
CA GLY A 141 7.96 -22.20 -1.78
C GLY A 141 8.36 -20.80 -1.31
N PRO A 142 8.81 -20.64 -0.06
CA PRO A 142 9.08 -19.33 0.54
C PRO A 142 10.03 -18.49 -0.32
N GLY A 143 9.60 -17.25 -0.64
CA GLY A 143 10.34 -16.34 -1.52
C GLY A 143 10.46 -16.76 -2.98
N LYS A 144 9.88 -17.89 -3.40
CA LYS A 144 9.98 -18.42 -4.76
C LYS A 144 8.65 -18.27 -5.49
N TRP A 145 8.52 -17.13 -6.15
CA TRP A 145 7.35 -16.76 -6.96
C TRP A 145 7.74 -16.62 -8.43
N SER A 146 6.81 -16.96 -9.33
CA SER A 146 6.98 -16.69 -10.75
C SER A 146 5.67 -16.24 -11.39
N HIS A 147 5.78 -15.35 -12.37
CA HIS A 147 4.66 -14.88 -13.17
C HIS A 147 4.36 -15.88 -14.28
N LEU A 148 3.15 -16.46 -14.27
CA LEU A 148 2.75 -17.50 -15.21
C LEU A 148 1.98 -16.94 -16.40
N ALA A 149 0.99 -16.07 -16.16
CA ALA A 149 0.12 -15.51 -17.20
C ALA A 149 -0.66 -14.27 -16.70
N GLY A 150 -1.27 -13.55 -17.65
CA GLY A 150 -1.99 -12.30 -17.38
C GLY A 150 -1.08 -11.08 -17.47
N ASP A 151 -1.67 -9.90 -17.68
CA ASP A 151 -0.91 -8.67 -17.82
C ASP A 151 -1.22 -7.67 -16.71
N TRP A 152 -0.19 -6.98 -16.24
CA TRP A 152 -0.37 -5.81 -15.40
C TRP A 152 -0.85 -4.64 -16.26
N LYS A 153 -2.05 -4.13 -15.99
CA LYS A 153 -2.65 -3.05 -16.79
C LYS A 153 -1.77 -1.80 -16.78
N ILE A 154 -1.40 -1.33 -17.96
CA ILE A 154 -0.69 -0.06 -18.14
C ILE A 154 -1.66 1.09 -17.90
N ARG A 155 -1.27 2.04 -17.07
CA ARG A 155 -2.00 3.28 -16.85
C ARG A 155 -2.04 4.05 -18.17
N ARG A 156 -3.24 4.24 -18.74
CA ARG A 156 -3.41 5.21 -19.83
C ARG A 156 -3.02 6.58 -19.29
N ARG A 157 -2.09 7.28 -19.95
CA ARG A 157 -1.93 8.73 -19.72
C ARG A 157 -3.30 9.34 -20.01
N GLU A 158 -3.88 10.05 -19.07
CA GLU A 158 -5.02 10.92 -19.37
C GLU A 158 -4.51 11.91 -20.43
N THR A 159 -5.00 11.77 -21.66
CA THR A 159 -4.95 12.87 -22.63
C THR A 159 -5.63 14.05 -21.93
N PRO A 160 -5.02 15.26 -21.90
CA PRO A 160 -5.70 16.42 -21.35
C PRO A 160 -7.09 16.50 -21.99
N ARG A 161 -8.13 16.61 -21.17
CA ARG A 161 -9.44 17.01 -21.72
C ARG A 161 -9.26 18.45 -22.17
N ASP A 162 -9.32 18.66 -23.47
CA ASP A 162 -9.47 19.98 -24.10
C ASP A 162 -10.73 20.70 -23.56
#